data_AF-A0A7K9Y2G1-F1
#
_entry.id   AF-A0A7K9Y2G1-F1
#
_cell.length_a   1.000
_cell.length_b   1.000
_cell.length_c   1.000
_cell.angle_alpha   90.00
_cell.angle_beta   90.00
_cell.angle_gamma   90.00
#
_symmetry.space_group_name_H-M   'P 1'
#
loop_
_entity.id
_entity.type
_entity.pdbx_description
1 polymer ?
#
loop_
_entity_poly.entity_id
_entity_poly.type
_entity_poly.pdbx_seq_one_letter_code
_entity_poly.pdbx_strand_id
1 'polypeptide(L)'
;VASAGQAFVPFGRIVAKICLDKRCSAELLCATEQTHTISSQLAMVARVKAVTAESKSSSELLVSNAQNLIQAVSRVLKATEAACIKGLRQPAPDSEEAAAAAFCTEWKKNLLWHRAKQCLHSDRDELGLRKTRERAEPTLTAMVQGRSPLSSGAPRCPRSLKGRAITGSHL
;
A
#
# COMPACT_ATOMS: atom_id res chain seq x y z
N VAL A 1 12.12 15.26 -2.22
CA VAL A 1 12.16 13.90 -2.82
C VAL A 1 13.04 12.95 -2.03
N ALA A 2 14.35 13.18 -1.88
CA ALA A 2 15.25 12.31 -1.09
C ALA A 2 14.76 12.07 0.36
N SER A 3 14.35 13.14 1.07
CA SER A 3 13.80 13.02 2.43
C SER A 3 12.50 12.20 2.48
N ALA A 4 11.66 12.27 1.45
CA ALA A 4 10.44 11.48 1.38
C ALA A 4 10.77 9.99 1.15
N GLY A 5 11.78 9.68 0.33
CA GLY A 5 12.30 8.31 0.19
C GLY A 5 12.81 7.73 1.51
N GLN A 6 13.54 8.52 2.30
CA GLN A 6 14.02 8.10 3.62
C GLN A 6 12.90 7.80 4.62
N ALA A 7 11.73 8.45 4.50
CA ALA A 7 10.59 8.17 5.37
C ALA A 7 10.03 6.74 5.19
N PHE A 8 10.26 6.08 4.04
CA PHE A 8 9.86 4.69 3.82
C PHE A 8 10.79 3.67 4.50
N VAL A 9 12.00 4.08 4.90
CA VAL A 9 12.98 3.19 5.52
C VAL A 9 12.54 2.67 6.89
N PRO A 10 12.14 3.53 7.86
CA PRO A 10 11.64 3.03 9.15
C PRO A 10 10.39 2.17 8.97
N PHE A 11 9.47 2.57 8.09
CA PHE A 11 8.27 1.80 7.77
C PHE A 11 8.60 0.38 7.26
N GLY A 12 9.46 0.26 6.25
CA GLY A 12 9.85 -1.04 5.69
C GLY A 12 10.54 -1.94 6.72
N ARG A 13 11.41 -1.39 7.57
CA ARG A 13 12.08 -2.13 8.66
C ARG A 13 11.08 -2.63 9.71
N ILE A 14 10.14 -1.79 10.11
CA ILE A 14 9.08 -2.14 11.05
C ILE A 14 8.23 -3.29 10.49
N VAL A 15 7.77 -3.18 9.25
CA VAL A 15 6.94 -4.23 8.63
C VAL A 15 7.72 -5.53 8.48
N ALA A 16 9.01 -5.47 8.11
CA ALA A 16 9.86 -6.66 8.06
C ALA A 16 9.98 -7.34 9.43
N LYS A 17 10.21 -6.56 10.51
CA LYS A 17 10.32 -7.06 11.89
C LYS A 17 9.06 -7.82 12.35
N ILE A 18 7.88 -7.38 11.91
CA ILE A 18 6.61 -8.01 12.27
C ILE A 18 6.15 -9.07 11.25
N CYS A 19 6.85 -9.25 10.12
CA CYS A 19 6.47 -10.23 9.12
C CYS A 19 6.71 -11.65 9.62
N LEU A 20 5.73 -12.54 9.41
CA LEU A 20 5.84 -13.96 9.80
C LEU A 20 6.65 -14.79 8.79
N ASP A 21 6.70 -14.36 7.52
CA ASP A 21 7.44 -15.03 6.45
C ASP A 21 8.86 -14.45 6.33
N LYS A 22 9.87 -15.28 6.63
CA LYS A 22 11.28 -14.87 6.64
C LYS A 22 11.78 -14.40 5.28
N ARG A 23 11.28 -14.99 4.18
CA ARG A 23 11.72 -14.62 2.82
C ARG A 23 11.17 -13.25 2.46
N CYS A 24 9.88 -13.01 2.70
CA CYS A 24 9.27 -11.69 2.51
C CYS A 24 9.91 -10.63 3.41
N SER A 25 10.23 -10.96 4.67
CA SER A 25 10.98 -10.07 5.55
C SER A 25 12.34 -9.69 4.96
N ALA A 26 13.12 -10.66 4.47
CA ALA A 26 14.44 -10.40 3.90
C ALA A 26 14.37 -9.57 2.61
N GLU A 27 13.42 -9.88 1.74
CA GLU A 27 13.18 -9.11 0.50
C GLU A 27 12.79 -7.66 0.80
N LEU A 28 11.92 -7.44 1.79
CA LEU A 28 11.51 -6.11 2.21
C LEU A 28 12.67 -5.32 2.82
N LEU A 29 13.53 -5.95 3.63
CA LEU A 29 14.74 -5.31 4.16
C LEU A 29 15.70 -4.91 3.04
N CYS A 30 15.95 -5.80 2.07
CA CYS A 30 16.80 -5.51 0.92
C CYS A 30 16.27 -4.32 0.11
N ALA A 31 14.97 -4.29 -0.20
CA ALA A 31 14.34 -3.17 -0.90
C ALA A 31 14.44 -1.85 -0.11
N THR A 32 14.36 -1.94 1.22
CA THR A 32 14.47 -0.80 2.14
C THR A 32 15.89 -0.23 2.18
N GLU A 33 16.90 -1.09 2.24
CA GLU A 33 18.32 -0.70 2.20
C GLU A 33 18.70 -0.09 0.84
N GLN A 34 18.17 -0.64 -0.25
CA GLN A 34 18.31 -0.06 -1.58
C GLN A 34 17.73 1.35 -1.63
N THR A 35 16.55 1.56 -1.05
CA THR A 35 15.89 2.88 -0.99
C THR A 35 16.71 3.89 -0.19
N HIS A 36 17.29 3.48 0.94
CA HIS A 36 18.19 4.32 1.74
C HIS A 36 19.43 4.76 0.92
N THR A 37 20.04 3.81 0.21
CA THR A 37 21.23 4.05 -0.62
C THR A 37 20.94 5.04 -1.73
N ILE A 38 19.87 4.82 -2.49
CA ILE A 38 19.48 5.69 -3.60
C ILE A 38 19.08 7.08 -3.08
N SER A 39 18.37 7.18 -1.95
CA SER A 39 18.03 8.46 -1.33
C SER A 39 19.29 9.28 -0.98
N SER A 40 20.34 8.60 -0.52
CA SER A 40 21.62 9.22 -0.17
C SER A 40 22.38 9.68 -1.42
N GLN A 41 22.38 8.86 -2.48
CA GLN A 41 22.91 9.24 -3.79
C GLN A 41 22.18 10.47 -4.37
N LEU A 42 20.85 10.51 -4.31
CA LEU A 42 20.04 11.63 -4.79
C LEU A 42 20.41 12.93 -4.08
N ALA A 43 20.60 12.87 -2.76
CA ALA A 43 21.00 14.03 -1.96
C ALA A 43 22.39 14.54 -2.37
N MET A 44 23.34 13.64 -2.67
CA MET A 44 24.66 14.02 -3.18
C MET A 44 24.58 14.66 -4.57
N VAL A 45 23.88 14.01 -5.51
CA VAL A 45 23.72 14.51 -6.88
C VAL A 45 23.01 15.87 -6.90
N ALA A 46 22.01 16.06 -6.04
CA ALA A 46 21.34 17.36 -5.89
C ALA A 46 22.29 18.47 -5.41
N ARG A 47 23.18 18.16 -4.45
CA ARG A 47 24.20 19.13 -4.00
C ARG A 47 25.21 19.45 -5.10
N VAL A 48 25.69 18.43 -5.83
CA VAL A 48 26.58 18.62 -6.98
C VAL A 48 25.91 19.47 -8.06
N LYS A 49 24.62 19.23 -8.33
CA LYS A 49 23.86 20.02 -9.30
C LYS A 49 23.74 21.48 -8.87
N ALA A 50 23.53 21.75 -7.58
CA ALA A 50 23.42 23.11 -7.06
C ALA A 50 24.70 23.93 -7.31
N VAL A 51 25.88 23.29 -7.26
CA VAL A 51 27.17 23.95 -7.54
C VAL A 51 27.57 23.89 -9.02
N THR A 52 26.91 23.07 -9.84
CA THR A 52 27.14 22.92 -11.30
C THR A 52 25.88 23.27 -12.10
N ALA A 53 25.29 24.43 -11.80
CA ALA A 53 23.95 24.81 -12.26
C ALA A 53 23.73 24.71 -13.79
N GLU A 54 24.76 24.98 -14.60
CA GLU A 54 24.65 24.95 -16.08
C GLU A 54 25.00 23.59 -16.71
N SER A 55 25.50 22.62 -15.94
CA SER A 55 25.88 21.32 -16.48
C SER A 55 24.66 20.48 -16.85
N LYS A 56 24.50 20.16 -18.14
CA LYS A 56 23.45 19.27 -18.64
C LYS A 56 23.59 17.83 -18.09
N SER A 57 24.82 17.32 -18.02
CA SER A 57 25.13 15.99 -17.49
C SER A 57 24.68 15.84 -16.02
N SER A 58 24.90 16.86 -15.19
CA SER A 58 24.44 16.85 -13.80
C SER A 58 22.91 16.82 -13.67
N SER A 59 22.17 17.43 -14.61
CA SER A 59 20.71 17.40 -14.64
C SER A 59 20.19 16.01 -15.02
N GLU A 60 20.80 15.34 -16.00
CA GLU A 60 20.44 13.98 -16.42
C GLU A 60 20.66 12.96 -15.29
N LEU A 61 21.80 13.07 -14.58
CA LEU A 61 22.07 12.25 -13.39
C LEU A 61 21.05 12.47 -12.28
N LEU A 62 20.60 13.71 -12.06
CA LEU A 62 19.59 14.03 -11.06
C LEU A 62 18.24 13.37 -11.39
N VAL A 63 17.80 13.46 -12.66
CA VAL A 63 16.55 12.85 -13.12
C VAL A 63 16.63 11.32 -13.01
N SER A 64 17.73 10.71 -13.46
CA SER A 64 17.95 9.27 -13.35
C SER A 64 17.89 8.81 -11.89
N ASN A 65 18.56 9.52 -10.98
CA ASN A 65 18.56 9.14 -9.57
C ASN A 65 17.18 9.32 -8.91
N ALA A 66 16.42 10.34 -9.30
CA ALA A 66 15.04 10.53 -8.85
C ALA A 66 14.12 9.40 -9.33
N GLN A 67 14.24 8.97 -10.60
CA GLN A 67 13.49 7.83 -11.13
C GLN A 67 13.84 6.53 -10.42
N ASN A 68 15.13 6.29 -10.17
CA ASN A 68 15.60 5.13 -9.40
C ASN A 68 15.01 5.12 -8.00
N LEU A 69 14.89 6.28 -7.35
CA LEU A 69 14.28 6.36 -6.02
C LEU A 69 12.79 6.01 -6.06
N ILE A 70 12.04 6.52 -7.04
CA ILE A 70 10.61 6.19 -7.20
C ILE A 70 10.43 4.68 -7.41
N GLN A 71 11.28 4.07 -8.24
CA GLN A 71 11.26 2.62 -8.47
C GLN A 71 11.61 1.83 -7.20
N ALA A 72 12.60 2.28 -6.43
CA ALA A 72 12.99 1.63 -5.18
C ALA A 72 11.87 1.69 -4.13
N VAL A 73 11.23 2.85 -3.96
CA VAL A 73 10.05 2.99 -3.09
C VAL A 73 8.90 2.10 -3.55
N SER A 74 8.65 1.99 -4.87
CA SER A 74 7.64 1.06 -5.38
C SER A 74 7.95 -0.40 -5.04
N ARG A 75 9.23 -0.81 -5.06
CA ARG A 75 9.64 -2.16 -4.63
C ARG A 75 9.39 -2.38 -3.14
N VAL A 76 9.67 -1.39 -2.28
CA VAL A 76 9.33 -1.45 -0.85
C VAL A 76 7.83 -1.67 -0.66
N LEU A 77 7.00 -0.90 -1.36
CA LEU A 77 5.54 -1.03 -1.26
C LEU A 77 5.05 -2.41 -1.73
N LYS A 78 5.55 -2.92 -2.86
CA LYS A 78 5.20 -4.27 -3.35
C LYS A 78 5.66 -5.39 -2.41
N ALA A 79 6.87 -5.30 -1.86
CA ALA A 79 7.36 -6.26 -0.87
C ALA A 79 6.53 -6.20 0.43
N THR A 80 6.06 -5.00 0.81
CA THR A 80 5.13 -4.80 1.93
C THR A 80 3.79 -5.47 1.65
N GLU A 81 3.21 -5.32 0.45
CA GLU A 81 1.98 -6.02 0.04
C GLU A 81 2.13 -7.54 0.16
N ALA A 82 3.26 -8.10 -0.30
CA ALA A 82 3.56 -9.52 -0.16
C ALA A 82 3.63 -9.96 1.31
N ALA A 83 4.34 -9.20 2.16
CA ALA A 83 4.41 -9.45 3.61
C ALA A 83 3.03 -9.44 4.28
N CYS A 84 2.17 -8.47 3.93
CA CYS A 84 0.80 -8.39 4.42
C CYS A 84 -0.04 -9.64 4.07
N ILE A 85 0.12 -10.16 2.85
CA ILE A 85 -0.58 -11.39 2.42
C ILE A 85 -0.11 -12.59 3.24
N LYS A 86 1.22 -12.75 3.42
CA LYS A 86 1.81 -13.83 4.20
C LYS A 86 1.49 -13.78 5.69
N GLY A 87 1.20 -12.60 6.21
CA GLY A 87 0.76 -12.39 7.58
C GLY A 87 1.79 -11.64 8.41
N LEU A 88 1.29 -10.81 9.31
CA LEU A 88 2.06 -9.99 10.24
C LEU A 88 1.71 -10.40 11.67
N ARG A 89 2.70 -10.40 12.57
CA ARG A 89 2.51 -10.53 14.01
C ARG A 89 1.76 -9.30 14.52
N GLN A 90 0.90 -9.50 15.51
CA GLN A 90 0.26 -8.40 16.24
C GLN A 90 1.21 -7.85 17.32
N PRO A 91 1.65 -6.59 17.22
CA PRO A 91 2.50 -5.95 18.22
C PRO A 91 1.70 -5.55 19.47
N ALA A 92 2.41 -5.13 20.52
CA ALA A 92 1.77 -4.54 21.69
C ALA A 92 1.01 -3.25 21.30
N PRO A 93 -0.15 -2.97 21.94
CA PRO A 93 -0.85 -1.71 21.72
C PRO A 93 0.08 -0.53 22.05
N ASP A 94 -0.08 0.57 21.32
CA ASP A 94 0.66 1.84 21.45
C ASP A 94 2.12 1.88 20.94
N SER A 95 2.57 0.86 20.19
CA SER A 95 3.88 0.88 19.53
C SER A 95 3.81 1.39 18.07
N GLU A 96 4.92 1.90 17.52
CA GLU A 96 5.00 2.25 16.09
C GLU A 96 4.74 1.03 15.19
N GLU A 97 5.14 -0.16 15.65
CA GLU A 97 4.81 -1.40 14.95
C GLU A 97 3.30 -1.66 14.89
N ALA A 98 2.55 -1.32 15.95
CA ALA A 98 1.10 -1.47 15.95
C ALA A 98 0.44 -0.55 14.90
N ALA A 99 0.92 0.69 14.76
CA ALA A 99 0.44 1.62 13.73
C ALA A 99 0.72 1.09 12.31
N ALA A 100 1.93 0.59 12.06
CA ALA A 100 2.29 -0.01 10.77
C ALA A 100 1.45 -1.27 10.49
N ALA A 101 1.26 -2.14 11.48
CA ALA A 101 0.42 -3.33 11.37
C ALA A 101 -1.04 -2.98 11.07
N ALA A 102 -1.58 -1.94 11.70
CA ALA A 102 -2.94 -1.46 11.44
C ALA A 102 -3.10 -0.96 10.00
N PHE A 103 -2.15 -0.15 9.51
CA PHE A 103 -2.14 0.32 8.11
C PHE A 103 -2.09 -0.84 7.10
N CYS A 104 -1.21 -1.81 7.33
CA CYS A 104 -1.09 -3.02 6.53
C CYS A 104 -2.37 -3.88 6.56
N THR A 105 -3.01 -3.99 7.72
CA THR A 105 -4.27 -4.73 7.91
C THR A 105 -5.42 -4.06 7.18
N GLU A 106 -5.47 -2.73 7.19
CA GLU A 106 -6.49 -1.96 6.46
C GLU A 106 -6.36 -2.17 4.94
N TRP A 107 -5.14 -2.13 4.40
CA TRP A 107 -4.91 -2.49 3.00
C TRP A 107 -5.37 -3.92 2.69
N LYS A 108 -5.03 -4.89 3.54
CA LYS A 108 -5.42 -6.30 3.36
C LYS A 108 -6.95 -6.45 3.37
N LYS A 109 -7.67 -5.73 4.23
CA LYS A 109 -9.13 -5.71 4.24
C LYS A 109 -9.70 -5.16 2.94
N ASN A 110 -9.17 -4.05 2.44
CA ASN A 110 -9.57 -3.47 1.15
C ASN A 110 -9.34 -4.45 -0.01
N LEU A 111 -8.21 -5.15 0.00
CA LEU A 111 -7.87 -6.19 -0.95
C LEU A 111 -8.87 -7.37 -0.93
N LEU A 112 -9.18 -7.89 0.26
CA LEU A 112 -10.13 -8.99 0.41
C LEU A 112 -11.54 -8.57 -0.03
N TRP A 113 -11.97 -7.37 0.33
CA TRP A 113 -13.27 -6.85 -0.09
C TRP A 113 -13.36 -6.66 -1.61
N HIS A 114 -12.29 -6.13 -2.23
CA HIS A 114 -12.19 -6.02 -3.68
C HIS A 114 -12.33 -7.38 -4.37
N ARG A 115 -11.60 -8.39 -3.89
CA ARG A 115 -11.65 -9.75 -4.43
C ARG A 115 -13.03 -10.39 -4.23
N ALA A 116 -13.65 -10.23 -3.07
CA ALA A 116 -15.01 -10.72 -2.81
C ALA A 116 -16.03 -10.07 -3.76
N LYS A 117 -15.92 -8.75 -4.00
CA LYS A 117 -16.75 -8.03 -4.96
C LYS A 117 -16.55 -8.53 -6.40
N GLN A 118 -15.31 -8.85 -6.78
CA GLN A 118 -15.02 -9.46 -8.08
C GLN A 118 -15.60 -10.88 -8.20
N CYS A 119 -15.60 -11.67 -7.14
CA CYS A 119 -16.21 -13.01 -7.14
C CYS A 119 -17.73 -12.99 -7.36
N LEU A 120 -18.41 -11.92 -6.90
CA LEU A 120 -19.85 -11.72 -7.10
C LEU A 120 -20.21 -11.21 -8.50
N HIS A 121 -19.21 -10.89 -9.33
CA HIS A 121 -19.44 -10.43 -10.69
C HIS A 121 -19.76 -11.61 -11.62
N SER A 122 -20.95 -11.58 -12.23
CA SER A 122 -21.49 -12.66 -13.05
C SER A 122 -21.27 -12.46 -14.56
N ASP A 123 -20.74 -11.31 -14.98
CA ASP A 123 -20.48 -11.01 -16.39
C ASP A 123 -19.36 -11.91 -16.91
N ARG A 124 -19.62 -12.56 -18.05
CA ARG A 124 -18.68 -13.45 -18.71
C ARG A 124 -18.39 -12.95 -20.11
N ASP A 125 -17.17 -13.17 -20.59
CA ASP A 125 -16.82 -12.94 -21.98
C ASP A 125 -17.32 -14.08 -22.88
N GLU A 126 -17.03 -13.96 -24.17
CA GLU A 126 -17.42 -14.93 -25.20
C GLU A 126 -16.83 -16.33 -24.95
N LEU A 127 -15.76 -16.42 -24.12
CA LEU A 127 -15.12 -17.67 -23.71
C LEU A 127 -15.67 -18.21 -22.39
N GLY A 128 -16.68 -17.55 -21.81
CA GLY A 128 -17.27 -17.93 -20.53
C GLY A 128 -16.40 -17.59 -19.30
N LEU A 129 -15.31 -16.83 -19.48
CA LEU A 129 -14.45 -16.36 -18.39
C LEU A 129 -15.06 -15.12 -17.76
N ARG A 130 -14.91 -14.96 -16.44
CA ARG A 130 -15.44 -13.77 -15.75
C ARG A 130 -14.71 -12.53 -16.26
N LYS A 131 -15.45 -11.52 -16.70
CA LYS A 131 -14.85 -10.24 -17.12
C LYS A 131 -14.26 -9.52 -15.91
N THR A 132 -12.95 -9.33 -15.91
CA THR A 132 -12.31 -8.41 -14.98
C THR A 132 -12.55 -6.99 -15.49
N ARG A 133 -13.48 -6.24 -14.87
CA ARG A 133 -13.62 -4.80 -15.17
C ARG A 133 -12.27 -4.09 -14.96
N GLU A 134 -12.07 -2.95 -15.63
CA GLU A 134 -10.90 -2.05 -15.51
C GLU A 134 -10.63 -1.47 -14.10
N ARG A 135 -11.35 -1.89 -13.06
CA ARG A 135 -11.12 -1.37 -11.70
C ARG A 135 -9.82 -1.96 -11.17
N ALA A 136 -8.80 -1.11 -11.07
CA ALA A 136 -7.49 -1.49 -10.57
C ALA A 136 -7.56 -2.12 -9.16
N GLU A 137 -6.81 -3.19 -8.95
CA GLU A 137 -6.67 -3.83 -7.63
C GLU A 137 -6.13 -2.81 -6.61
N PRO A 138 -6.62 -2.83 -5.35
CA PRO A 138 -6.08 -1.95 -4.32
C PRO A 138 -4.61 -2.25 -4.07
N THR A 139 -3.76 -1.25 -4.28
CA THR A 139 -2.33 -1.29 -3.97
C THR A 139 -2.03 -0.40 -2.77
N LEU A 140 -0.98 -0.72 -2.02
CA LEU A 140 -0.43 0.16 -0.99
C LEU A 140 0.02 1.48 -1.61
N THR A 141 0.51 1.45 -2.85
CA THR A 141 0.87 2.67 -3.60
C THR A 141 -0.33 3.61 -3.76
N ALA A 142 -1.50 3.09 -4.12
CA ALA A 142 -2.71 3.91 -4.22
C ALA A 142 -3.16 4.47 -2.86
N MET A 143 -3.07 3.68 -1.79
CA MET A 143 -3.40 4.13 -0.43
C MET A 143 -2.47 5.25 0.06
N VAL A 144 -1.16 5.12 -0.17
CA VAL A 144 -0.16 6.15 0.17
C VAL A 144 -0.41 7.45 -0.60
N GLN A 145 -0.91 7.36 -1.84
CA GLN A 145 -1.26 8.53 -2.67
C GLN A 145 -2.63 9.13 -2.34
N GLY A 146 -3.34 8.65 -1.30
CA GLY A 146 -4.68 9.12 -0.96
C GLY A 146 -5.77 8.73 -1.97
N ARG A 147 -5.45 7.85 -2.94
CA ARG A 147 -6.41 7.31 -3.89
C ARG A 147 -7.14 6.13 -3.24
N SER A 148 -8.15 6.45 -2.44
CA SER A 148 -9.03 5.41 -1.89
C SER A 148 -9.92 4.84 -3.01
N PRO A 149 -9.98 3.50 -3.23
CA PRO A 149 -10.90 2.88 -4.20
C PRO A 149 -12.39 3.06 -3.87
N LEU A 150 -12.68 3.66 -2.72
CA LEU A 150 -13.99 3.88 -2.12
C LEU A 150 -14.42 5.35 -2.25
N SER A 151 -14.47 5.89 -3.46
CA SER A 151 -15.26 7.09 -3.74
C SER A 151 -15.97 6.94 -5.08
N SER A 152 -17.00 6.11 -5.09
CA SER A 152 -18.13 6.16 -6.04
C SER A 152 -19.08 4.99 -5.72
N GLY A 153 -20.21 5.33 -5.11
CA GLY A 153 -21.40 4.48 -5.03
C GLY A 153 -21.36 3.33 -4.01
N ALA A 154 -21.55 3.64 -2.72
CA ALA A 154 -22.14 2.67 -1.81
C ALA A 154 -23.68 2.79 -1.92
N PRO A 155 -24.43 1.72 -2.24
CA PRO A 155 -25.86 1.70 -1.99
C PRO A 155 -26.05 1.73 -0.48
N ARG A 156 -26.86 2.67 0.02
CA ARG A 156 -27.30 2.68 1.41
C ARG A 156 -27.94 1.32 1.71
N CYS A 157 -27.39 0.63 2.71
CA CYS A 157 -28.03 -0.54 3.28
C CYS A 157 -29.45 -0.15 3.73
N PRO A 158 -30.52 -0.87 3.36
CA PRO A 158 -31.86 -0.56 3.85
C PRO A 158 -31.87 -0.72 5.36
N ARG A 159 -32.35 0.31 6.06
CA ARG A 159 -32.51 0.27 7.53
C ARG A 159 -33.35 -0.95 7.87
N SER A 160 -32.87 -1.75 8.83
CA SER A 160 -33.60 -2.89 9.38
C SER A 160 -35.03 -2.47 9.74
N LEU A 161 -35.99 -3.25 9.23
CA LEU A 161 -37.38 -3.22 9.65
C LEU A 161 -37.43 -3.27 11.17
N LYS A 162 -37.94 -2.20 11.77
CA LYS A 162 -38.23 -2.11 13.19
C LYS A 162 -39.33 -3.13 13.47
N GLY A 163 -38.95 -4.30 14.00
CA GLY A 163 -39.89 -5.28 14.52
C GLY A 163 -40.78 -4.59 15.54
N ARG A 164 -42.05 -4.45 15.19
CA ARG A 164 -43.08 -3.95 16.11
C ARG A 164 -43.40 -5.09 17.07
N ALA A 165 -42.92 -4.97 18.30
CA ALA A 165 -43.43 -5.73 19.42
C ALA A 165 -44.94 -5.45 19.53
N ILE A 166 -45.77 -6.49 19.38
CA ILE A 166 -47.15 -6.48 19.85
C ILE A 166 -47.12 -7.29 21.15
N THR A 167 -47.08 -6.57 22.26
CA THR A 167 -47.31 -7.09 23.61
C THR A 167 -48.75 -6.79 24.01
N GLY A 168 -49.43 -7.82 24.56
CA GLY A 168 -50.61 -7.73 25.41
C GLY A 168 -51.95 -7.90 24.67
N SER A 169 -52.63 -9.05 24.75
CA SER A 169 -53.48 -9.56 25.86
C SER A 169 -54.71 -8.70 26.14
N HIS A 170 -55.90 -9.24 25.90
CA HIS A 170 -57.03 -9.29 26.85
C HIS A 170 -58.13 -10.22 26.31
N LEU A 171 -58.87 -10.80 27.26
CA LEU A 171 -60.10 -11.61 27.15
C LEU A 171 -61.16 -10.98 26.25
#